data_AF-A0A966QQ94-F1
#
_entry.id   AF-A0A966QQ94-F1
#
_cell.length_a   1.000
_cell.length_b   1.000
_cell.length_c   1.000
_cell.angle_alpha   90.00
_cell.angle_beta   90.00
_cell.angle_gamma   90.00
#
_symmetry.space_group_name_H-M   'P 1'
#
loop_
_entity.id
_entity.type
_entity.pdbx_description
1 polymer ?
#
loop_
_entity_poly.entity_id
_entity_poly.type
_entity_poly.pdbx_seq_one_letter_code
_entity_poly.pdbx_strand_id
1 'polypeptide(L)'
;MNLVEVIVASSLFLSACGGAAQIGSSSAQAMAQSRSRSGAMESIEVQLLAVNPVLRVSDPQGDAHDGPAHDCSGAARWMQQQLAAALPPLPPGVHRQISLAEAGDQVVLVLQAPDGLRRERRYSPAAFGLCGGFGAAAPAEQPAQPSAVQPIQEPGDALL
;
A
#
# COMPACT_ATOMS: atom_id res chain seq x y z
N MET A 1 -13.02 40.30 50.74
CA MET A 1 -12.18 39.31 50.05
C MET A 1 -11.00 39.02 50.95
N ASN A 2 -10.90 37.78 51.45
CA ASN A 2 -9.96 37.43 52.52
C ASN A 2 -8.64 36.92 51.93
N LEU A 3 -7.52 37.12 52.62
CA LEU A 3 -6.18 36.73 52.14
C LEU A 3 -6.09 35.22 51.83
N VAL A 4 -6.84 34.40 52.57
CA VAL A 4 -6.99 32.95 52.34
C VAL A 4 -7.59 32.64 50.97
N GLU A 5 -8.55 33.44 50.51
CA GLU A 5 -9.26 33.26 49.24
C GLU A 5 -8.31 33.44 48.05
N VAL A 6 -7.40 34.39 48.15
CA VAL A 6 -6.37 34.66 47.12
C VAL A 6 -5.34 33.53 47.05
N ILE A 7 -4.93 32.98 48.19
CA ILE A 7 -3.95 31.87 48.22
C ILE A 7 -4.56 30.59 47.64
N VAL A 8 -5.82 30.27 47.97
CA VAL A 8 -6.53 29.11 47.43
C VAL A 8 -6.76 29.26 45.92
N ALA A 9 -7.19 30.44 45.46
CA ALA A 9 -7.37 30.69 44.03
C ALA A 9 -6.04 30.56 43.25
N SER A 10 -4.94 31.07 43.80
CA SER A 10 -3.63 31.02 43.16
C SER A 10 -3.08 29.59 43.05
N SER A 11 -3.29 28.77 44.09
CA SER A 11 -2.83 27.37 44.10
C SER A 11 -3.63 26.48 43.13
N LEU A 12 -4.95 26.66 43.05
CA LEU A 12 -5.79 25.99 42.06
C LEU A 12 -5.41 26.40 40.63
N PHE A 13 -5.14 27.69 40.41
CA PHE A 13 -4.73 28.19 39.10
C PHE A 13 -3.38 27.63 38.65
N LEU A 14 -2.37 27.59 39.54
CA LEU A 14 -1.07 26.99 39.23
C LEU A 14 -1.16 25.48 38.97
N SER A 15 -1.98 24.77 39.76
CA SER A 15 -2.22 23.34 39.55
C SER A 15 -2.89 23.06 38.20
N ALA A 16 -3.89 23.87 37.82
CA ALA A 16 -4.58 23.76 36.53
C ALA A 16 -3.64 24.09 35.35
N CYS A 17 -2.82 25.13 35.45
CA CYS A 17 -1.83 25.49 34.42
C CYS A 17 -0.76 24.40 34.23
N GLY A 18 -0.33 23.74 35.30
CA GLY A 18 0.62 22.63 35.23
C GLY A 18 0.09 21.44 34.42
N GLY A 19 -1.18 21.07 34.62
CA GLY A 19 -1.82 19.98 33.88
C GLY A 19 -1.98 20.27 32.39
N ALA A 20 -2.36 21.50 32.02
CA ALA A 20 -2.52 21.90 30.63
C ALA A 20 -1.20 21.86 29.84
N ALA A 21 -0.09 22.27 30.47
CA ALA A 21 1.24 22.26 29.82
C ALA A 21 1.75 20.83 29.51
N GLN A 22 1.48 19.86 30.39
CA GLN A 22 1.88 18.47 30.19
C GLN A 22 1.08 17.76 29.08
N ILE A 23 -0.21 18.11 28.94
CA ILE A 23 -1.06 17.59 27.85
C ILE A 23 -0.61 18.19 26.50
N GLY A 24 -0.24 19.47 26.48
CA GLY A 24 0.29 20.12 25.28
C GLY A 24 1.60 19.52 24.78
N SER A 25 2.54 19.20 25.69
CA SER A 25 3.83 18.63 25.29
C SER A 25 3.73 17.18 24.80
N SER A 26 2.92 16.35 25.48
CA SER A 26 2.69 14.95 25.09
C SER A 26 1.98 14.82 23.75
N SER A 27 1.00 15.68 23.47
CA SER A 27 0.31 15.71 22.17
C SER A 27 1.23 16.16 21.03
N ALA A 28 2.06 17.19 21.25
CA ALA A 28 3.05 17.63 20.26
C ALA A 28 4.06 16.52 19.93
N GLN A 29 4.53 15.76 20.92
CA GLN A 29 5.43 14.62 20.73
C GLN A 29 4.74 13.48 19.97
N ALA A 30 3.51 13.13 20.33
CA ALA A 30 2.73 12.11 19.63
C ALA A 30 2.51 12.48 18.14
N MET A 31 2.21 13.75 17.85
CA MET A 31 2.06 14.23 16.47
C MET A 31 3.39 14.19 15.69
N ALA A 32 4.49 14.63 16.30
CA ALA A 32 5.81 14.58 15.67
C ALA A 32 6.21 13.13 15.34
N GLN A 33 5.93 12.20 16.26
CA GLN A 33 6.20 10.78 16.07
C GLN A 33 5.30 10.16 14.98
N SER A 34 4.02 10.55 14.91
CA SER A 34 3.13 10.10 13.84
C SER A 34 3.57 10.57 12.46
N ARG A 35 4.09 11.80 12.35
CA ARG A 35 4.61 12.36 11.10
C ARG A 35 5.88 11.68 10.65
N SER A 36 6.83 11.43 11.56
CA SER A 36 8.06 10.72 11.21
C SER A 36 7.79 9.29 10.75
N ARG A 37 6.82 8.59 11.37
CA ARG A 37 6.36 7.26 10.96
C ARG A 37 5.76 7.27 9.55
N SER A 38 4.89 8.25 9.27
CA SER A 38 4.23 8.37 7.97
C SER A 38 5.26 8.65 6.86
N GLY A 39 6.20 9.57 7.12
CA GLY A 39 7.26 9.90 6.16
C GLY A 39 8.23 8.74 5.90
N ALA A 40 8.54 7.92 6.91
CA ALA A 40 9.40 6.75 6.73
C ALA A 40 8.75 5.73 5.78
N MET A 41 7.46 5.44 5.96
CA MET A 41 6.74 4.53 5.07
C MET A 41 6.57 5.07 3.66
N GLU A 42 6.24 6.36 3.53
CA GLU A 42 6.13 7.02 2.23
C GLU A 42 7.46 6.95 1.46
N SER A 43 8.58 7.19 2.15
CA SER A 43 9.91 7.08 1.54
C SER A 43 10.21 5.67 1.02
N ILE A 44 9.73 4.63 1.72
CA ILE A 44 9.87 3.24 1.28
C ILE A 44 8.97 2.99 0.06
N GLU A 45 7.77 3.54 0.01
CA GLU A 45 6.89 3.39 -1.16
C GLU A 45 7.47 4.02 -2.42
N VAL A 46 8.07 5.21 -2.29
CA VAL A 46 8.80 5.85 -3.39
C VAL A 46 9.95 4.97 -3.86
N GLN A 47 10.68 4.35 -2.93
CA GLN A 47 11.74 3.39 -3.29
C GLN A 47 11.20 2.14 -3.99
N LEU A 48 10.04 1.62 -3.58
CA LEU A 48 9.40 0.49 -4.26
C LEU A 48 8.93 0.85 -5.67
N LEU A 49 8.46 2.08 -5.86
CA LEU A 49 8.09 2.60 -7.18
C LEU A 49 9.31 2.72 -8.10
N ALA A 50 10.49 3.06 -7.56
CA ALA A 50 11.73 3.13 -8.32
C ALA A 50 12.25 1.76 -8.79
N VAL A 51 11.82 0.66 -8.16
CA VAL A 51 12.19 -0.71 -8.57
C VAL A 51 11.30 -1.24 -9.71
N ASN A 52 10.07 -0.76 -9.85
CA ASN A 52 9.18 -1.15 -10.96
C ASN A 52 9.78 -1.01 -12.36
N PRO A 53 10.47 0.09 -12.74
CA PRO A 53 11.11 0.18 -14.04
C PRO A 53 12.26 -0.82 -14.21
N VAL A 54 13.00 -1.16 -13.16
CA VAL A 54 14.06 -2.18 -13.20
C VAL A 54 13.46 -3.55 -13.56
N LEU A 55 12.27 -3.86 -13.03
CA LEU A 55 11.55 -5.10 -13.35
C LEU A 55 10.98 -5.12 -14.78
N ARG A 56 10.74 -3.95 -15.39
CA ARG A 56 10.24 -3.83 -16.77
C ARG A 56 11.34 -3.82 -17.83
N VAL A 57 12.49 -3.24 -17.51
CA VAL A 57 13.64 -3.11 -18.44
C VAL A 57 14.46 -4.39 -18.47
N SER A 58 14.49 -5.14 -17.36
CA SER A 58 15.10 -6.45 -17.30
C SER A 58 14.19 -7.50 -17.93
N ASP A 59 13.85 -7.31 -19.21
CA ASP A 59 13.19 -8.36 -19.99
C ASP A 59 14.15 -9.57 -20.03
N PRO A 60 13.73 -10.78 -19.59
CA PRO A 60 14.55 -11.98 -19.68
C PRO A 60 14.90 -12.40 -21.13
N GLN A 61 14.49 -11.65 -22.16
CA GLN A 61 14.86 -11.87 -23.56
C GLN A 61 16.35 -11.71 -23.92
N GLY A 62 17.23 -11.33 -22.97
CA GLY A 62 18.67 -11.27 -23.18
C GLY A 62 19.40 -12.56 -22.78
N ASP A 63 19.73 -13.39 -23.77
CA ASP A 63 20.81 -14.40 -23.77
C ASP A 63 20.63 -15.74 -23.02
N ALA A 64 19.46 -16.03 -22.45
CA ALA A 64 19.11 -17.41 -22.05
C ALA A 64 18.26 -18.08 -23.12
N HIS A 65 18.61 -19.32 -23.49
CA HIS A 65 18.05 -20.11 -24.58
C HIS A 65 16.59 -20.59 -24.40
N ASP A 66 15.78 -19.90 -23.60
CA ASP A 66 14.36 -20.17 -23.36
C ASP A 66 13.62 -18.83 -23.34
N GLY A 67 12.70 -18.63 -24.29
CA GLY A 67 11.94 -17.38 -24.47
C GLY A 67 11.09 -16.98 -23.25
N PRO A 68 10.18 -15.97 -23.37
CA PRO A 68 9.38 -15.50 -22.23
C PRO A 68 8.81 -16.72 -21.53
N ALA A 69 9.08 -16.88 -20.24
CA ALA A 69 8.63 -18.06 -19.53
C ALA A 69 7.11 -18.16 -19.74
N HIS A 70 6.68 -19.10 -20.58
CA HIS A 70 5.26 -19.41 -20.74
C HIS A 70 4.65 -19.76 -19.38
N ASP A 71 5.51 -20.16 -18.43
CA ASP A 71 5.20 -20.39 -17.04
C ASP A 71 5.45 -19.15 -16.15
N CYS A 72 4.37 -18.61 -15.59
CA CYS A 72 4.41 -17.53 -14.61
C CYS A 72 5.16 -17.90 -13.32
N SER A 73 5.33 -19.18 -12.99
CA SER A 73 6.09 -19.59 -11.82
C SER A 73 7.60 -19.31 -11.96
N GLY A 74 8.13 -19.48 -13.17
CA GLY A 74 9.53 -19.15 -13.50
C GLY A 74 9.76 -17.64 -13.42
N ALA A 75 8.85 -16.87 -14.00
CA ALA A 75 8.88 -15.42 -13.97
C ALA A 75 8.75 -14.87 -12.54
N ALA A 76 7.93 -15.50 -11.68
CA ALA A 76 7.81 -15.11 -10.28
C ALA A 76 9.11 -15.36 -9.49
N ARG A 77 9.77 -16.51 -9.70
CA ARG A 77 11.07 -16.82 -9.09
C ARG A 77 12.16 -15.82 -9.53
N TRP A 78 12.22 -15.51 -10.81
CA TRP A 78 13.15 -14.50 -11.32
C TRP A 78 12.85 -13.12 -10.72
N MET A 79 11.58 -12.70 -10.68
CA MET A 79 11.18 -11.41 -10.11
C MET A 79 11.51 -11.33 -8.62
N GLN A 80 11.34 -12.42 -7.87
CA GLN A 80 11.74 -12.49 -6.46
C GLN A 80 13.23 -12.20 -6.28
N GLN A 81 14.08 -12.79 -7.12
CA GLN A 81 15.54 -12.55 -7.09
C GLN A 81 15.89 -11.11 -7.45
N GLN A 82 15.23 -10.55 -8.47
CA GLN A 82 15.45 -9.17 -8.88
C GLN A 82 15.01 -8.18 -7.80
N LEU A 83 13.87 -8.41 -7.16
CA LEU A 83 13.44 -7.61 -6.01
C LEU A 83 14.48 -7.71 -4.88
N ALA A 84 14.94 -8.92 -4.54
CA ALA A 84 15.94 -9.07 -3.49
C ALA A 84 17.26 -8.33 -3.78
N ALA A 85 17.67 -8.24 -5.05
CA ALA A 85 18.90 -7.57 -5.47
C ALA A 85 18.75 -6.05 -5.68
N ALA A 86 17.63 -5.61 -6.26
CA ALA A 86 17.42 -4.22 -6.67
C ALA A 86 16.86 -3.34 -5.55
N LEU A 87 16.23 -3.93 -4.52
CA LEU A 87 15.70 -3.10 -3.44
C LEU A 87 16.82 -2.48 -2.59
N PRO A 88 16.74 -1.17 -2.29
CA PRO A 88 17.69 -0.48 -1.41
C PRO A 88 17.65 -1.00 0.05
N PRO A 89 18.66 -0.62 0.85
CA PRO A 89 18.66 -0.88 2.29
C PRO A 89 17.46 -0.22 2.97
N LEU A 90 16.88 -0.91 3.93
CA LEU A 90 15.71 -0.43 4.67
C LEU A 90 16.13 0.50 5.81
N PRO A 91 15.22 1.40 6.24
CA PRO A 91 15.39 2.12 7.50
C PRO A 91 15.57 1.17 8.69
N PRO A 92 16.29 1.59 9.75
CA PRO A 92 16.54 0.76 10.92
C PRO A 92 15.22 0.31 11.57
N GLY A 93 15.17 -0.98 11.95
CA GLY A 93 14.00 -1.60 12.58
C GLY A 93 12.89 -2.01 11.61
N VAL A 94 12.98 -1.67 10.32
CA VAL A 94 12.05 -2.18 9.31
C VAL A 94 12.56 -3.52 8.77
N HIS A 95 11.71 -4.54 8.87
CA HIS A 95 11.98 -5.86 8.33
C HIS A 95 11.29 -6.05 6.98
N ARG A 96 11.96 -6.78 6.09
CA ARG A 96 11.46 -7.14 4.77
C ARG A 96 11.42 -8.64 4.62
N GLN A 97 10.31 -9.12 4.11
CA GLN A 97 10.12 -10.51 3.71
C GLN A 97 9.66 -10.54 2.25
N ILE A 98 10.34 -11.32 1.43
CA ILE A 98 9.98 -11.54 0.02
C ILE A 98 9.75 -13.03 -0.15
N SER A 99 8.52 -13.42 -0.48
CA SER A 99 8.13 -14.82 -0.69
C SER A 99 7.33 -14.97 -1.97
N LEU A 100 7.24 -16.20 -2.46
CA LEU A 100 6.27 -16.54 -3.49
C LEU A 100 4.89 -16.71 -2.83
N ALA A 101 3.82 -16.38 -3.54
CA ALA A 101 2.47 -16.75 -3.13
C ALA A 101 2.29 -18.27 -3.23
N GLU A 102 1.26 -18.83 -2.59
CA GLU A 102 1.01 -20.28 -2.57
C GLU A 102 0.86 -20.89 -3.97
N ALA A 103 0.26 -20.15 -4.91
CA ALA A 103 0.12 -20.58 -6.30
C ALA A 103 1.43 -20.47 -7.11
N GLY A 104 2.48 -19.86 -6.54
CA GLY A 104 3.80 -19.72 -7.17
C GLY A 104 3.88 -18.71 -8.31
N ASP A 105 2.78 -18.06 -8.68
CA ASP A 105 2.64 -17.15 -9.82
C ASP A 105 2.76 -15.66 -9.45
N GLN A 106 2.93 -15.37 -8.16
CA GLN A 106 3.04 -14.00 -7.63
C GLN A 106 4.17 -13.92 -6.60
N VAL A 107 4.75 -12.74 -6.50
CA VAL A 107 5.71 -12.40 -5.45
C VAL A 107 5.03 -11.50 -4.42
N VAL A 108 5.13 -11.87 -3.15
CA VAL A 108 4.62 -11.11 -2.02
C VAL A 108 5.79 -10.44 -1.31
N LEU A 109 5.73 -9.12 -1.20
CA LEU A 109 6.64 -8.30 -0.42
C LEU A 109 5.92 -7.81 0.82
N VAL A 110 6.39 -8.20 2.00
CA VAL A 110 5.91 -7.71 3.29
C VAL A 110 6.98 -6.82 3.91
N LEU A 111 6.55 -5.64 4.32
CA LEU A 111 7.33 -4.69 5.10
C LEU A 111 6.71 -4.57 6.49
N GLN A 112 7.51 -4.81 7.51
CA GLN A 112 7.09 -4.76 8.91
C GLN A 112 7.92 -3.70 9.63
N ALA A 113 7.27 -2.64 10.09
CA ALA A 113 7.87 -1.62 10.92
C ALA A 113 7.88 -2.05 12.40
N PRO A 114 8.80 -1.48 13.22
CA PRO A 114 8.97 -1.89 14.62
C PRO A 114 7.78 -1.50 15.51
N ASP A 115 6.93 -0.59 15.06
CA ASP A 115 5.69 -0.17 15.73
C ASP A 115 4.49 -1.08 15.41
N GLY A 116 4.71 -2.18 14.71
CA GLY A 116 3.67 -3.13 14.33
C GLY A 116 2.98 -2.79 13.00
N LEU A 117 3.33 -1.68 12.33
CA LEU A 117 2.76 -1.36 11.04
C LEU A 117 3.25 -2.35 9.97
N ARG A 118 2.31 -3.04 9.33
CA ARG A 118 2.56 -4.01 8.26
C ARG A 118 2.03 -3.48 6.94
N ARG A 119 2.84 -3.51 5.89
CA ARG A 119 2.41 -3.29 4.50
C ARG A 119 2.75 -4.50 3.65
N GLU A 120 1.80 -4.90 2.82
CA GLU A 120 1.95 -6.01 1.89
C GLU A 120 1.75 -5.49 0.46
N ARG A 121 2.65 -5.87 -0.44
CA ARG A 121 2.50 -5.66 -1.88
C ARG A 121 2.63 -6.97 -2.62
N ARG A 122 1.78 -7.13 -3.63
CA ARG A 122 1.77 -8.29 -4.51
C ARG A 122 2.21 -7.86 -5.89
N TYR A 123 3.15 -8.60 -6.44
CA TYR A 123 3.67 -8.42 -7.78
C TYR A 123 3.29 -9.64 -8.61
N SER A 124 2.56 -9.41 -9.70
CA SER A 124 2.24 -10.42 -10.68
C SER A 124 3.18 -10.27 -11.88
N PRO A 125 4.01 -11.26 -12.22
CA PRO A 125 4.89 -11.18 -13.39
C PRO A 125 4.15 -10.92 -14.70
N ALA A 126 2.89 -11.37 -14.83
CA ALA A 126 2.04 -11.09 -15.98
C ALA A 126 1.75 -9.59 -16.14
N ALA A 127 1.55 -8.85 -15.03
CA ALA A 127 1.34 -7.40 -15.05
C ALA A 127 2.57 -6.61 -15.52
N PHE A 128 3.74 -7.26 -15.52
CA PHE A 128 5.00 -6.72 -16.03
C PHE A 128 5.35 -7.26 -17.42
N GLY A 129 4.48 -8.07 -18.04
CA GLY A 129 4.72 -8.68 -19.34
C GLY A 129 5.75 -9.83 -19.33
N LEU A 130 6.13 -10.32 -18.15
CA LEU A 130 7.18 -11.34 -18.00
C LEU A 130 6.69 -12.76 -18.21
N CYS A 131 5.38 -12.98 -18.20
CA CYS A 131 4.73 -14.27 -18.45
C CYS A 131 3.32 -14.06 -19.01
N GLY A 132 2.68 -15.15 -19.48
CA GLY A 132 1.31 -15.09 -19.97
C GLY A 132 1.19 -14.40 -21.32
N GLY A 133 2.07 -14.79 -22.27
CA GLY A 133 2.15 -14.21 -23.61
C GLY A 133 0.78 -13.90 -24.20
N PHE A 134 0.65 -12.74 -24.85
CA PHE A 134 -0.56 -12.24 -25.53
C PHE A 134 -1.28 -13.40 -26.25
N GLY A 135 -2.27 -14.02 -25.60
CA GLY A 135 -2.79 -15.31 -26.06
C GLY A 135 -3.47 -16.19 -25.00
N ALA A 136 -3.36 -15.89 -23.71
CA ALA A 136 -4.35 -16.38 -22.75
C ALA A 136 -5.49 -15.36 -22.73
N ALA A 137 -6.57 -15.70 -23.44
CA ALA A 137 -7.81 -14.95 -23.49
C ALA A 137 -8.10 -14.30 -22.12
N ALA A 138 -8.35 -12.99 -22.13
CA ALA A 138 -9.23 -12.42 -21.14
C ALA A 138 -10.38 -13.44 -20.95
N PRO A 139 -10.77 -13.82 -19.71
CA PRO A 139 -12.05 -14.51 -19.55
C PRO A 139 -13.01 -13.69 -20.37
N ALA A 140 -13.65 -14.32 -21.37
CA ALA A 140 -14.55 -13.62 -22.26
C ALA A 140 -15.50 -12.85 -21.36
N GLU A 141 -15.22 -11.56 -21.18
CA GLU A 141 -16.15 -10.61 -20.65
C GLU A 141 -17.11 -10.55 -21.79
N GLN A 142 -18.08 -11.46 -21.73
CA GLN A 142 -19.30 -11.42 -22.50
C GLN A 142 -19.66 -9.95 -22.45
N PRO A 143 -19.55 -9.20 -23.56
CA PRO A 143 -19.88 -7.79 -23.53
C PRO A 143 -21.29 -7.77 -22.99
N ALA A 144 -21.45 -7.16 -21.81
CA ALA A 144 -22.74 -7.00 -21.18
C ALA A 144 -23.65 -6.47 -22.28
N GLN A 145 -24.55 -7.34 -22.76
CA GLN A 145 -25.51 -6.95 -23.75
C GLN A 145 -26.17 -5.70 -23.17
N PRO A 146 -26.20 -4.57 -23.89
CA PRO A 146 -26.91 -3.41 -23.39
C PRO A 146 -28.33 -3.89 -23.12
N SER A 147 -28.68 -4.01 -21.84
CA SER A 147 -30.03 -4.29 -21.40
C SER A 147 -30.91 -3.34 -22.18
N ALA A 148 -31.76 -3.91 -23.04
CA ALA A 148 -32.74 -3.16 -23.78
C ALA A 148 -33.43 -2.25 -22.75
N VAL A 149 -33.28 -0.94 -22.94
CA VAL A 149 -34.09 0.07 -22.27
C VAL A 149 -35.52 -0.33 -22.62
N GLN A 150 -36.23 -0.91 -21.66
CA GLN A 150 -37.65 -1.18 -21.83
C GLN A 150 -38.31 0.18 -22.05
N PRO A 151 -39.08 0.37 -23.13
CA PRO A 151 -39.81 1.61 -23.32
C PRO A 151 -40.75 1.80 -22.11
N ILE A 152 -40.65 2.99 -21.51
CA ILE A 152 -41.57 3.45 -20.49
C ILE A 152 -42.97 3.36 -21.08
N GLN A 153 -43.78 2.44 -20.56
CA GLN A 153 -45.17 2.26 -20.95
C GLN A 153 -45.95 3.40 -20.30
N GLU A 154 -46.27 4.44 -21.09
CA GLU A 154 -47.14 5.53 -20.66
C GLU A 154 -48.51 4.95 -20.25
N PRO A 155 -49.02 5.26 -19.05
CA PRO A 155 -50.40 4.94 -18.70
C PRO A 155 -51.32 5.84 -19.52
N GLY A 156 -52.07 5.22 -20.44
CA GLY A 156 -53.08 5.89 -21.25
C GLY A 156 -54.11 6.59 -20.37
N ASP A 157 -54.24 7.89 -20.59
CA ASP A 157 -55.32 8.73 -20.11
C ASP A 157 -56.67 8.15 -20.56
N ALA A 158 -57.47 7.77 -19.57
CA ALA A 158 -58.87 7.46 -19.74
C ALA A 158 -59.66 8.77 -19.86
N LEU A 159 -59.92 9.21 -21.09
CA LEU A 159 -60.96 10.20 -21.39
C LEU A 159 -61.64 9.83 -22.71
N LEU A 160 -62.77 9.12 -22.60
CA LEU A 160 -64.07 9.40 -23.25
C LEU A 160 -65.06 8.27 -22.98
#